data_AF-A0A382YH20-F1
#
_entry.id   AF-A0A382YH20-F1
#
_cell.length_a   1.000
_cell.length_b   1.000
_cell.length_c   1.000
_cell.angle_alpha   90.00
_cell.angle_beta   90.00
_cell.angle_gamma   90.00
#
_symmetry.space_group_name_H-M   'P 1'
#
loop_
_entity.id
_entity.type
_entity.pdbx_description
1 polymer ?
#
loop_
_entity_poly.entity_id
_entity_poly.type
_entity_poly.pdbx_seq_one_letter_code
_entity_poly.pdbx_strand_id
1 'polypeptide(L)'
;MGFLGAHLVSGLLRRGHHVHVFDQEPVSMTDSSIPEGFTISSGDLLDTNSIRVALSDAKPDVVFHLAAVVNLDRSLDIADACMRVNVLG
;
A
#
# COMPACT_ATOMS: atom_id res chain seq x y z
N MET A 1 4.68 -0.62 -3.24
CA MET A 1 4.66 0.65 -2.47
C MET A 1 4.91 1.80 -3.42
N GLY A 2 4.02 2.80 -3.46
CA GLY A 2 4.19 3.99 -4.29
C GLY A 2 4.95 5.15 -3.61
N PHE A 3 5.17 6.23 -4.37
CA PHE A 3 5.92 7.42 -3.96
C PHE A 3 5.43 8.06 -2.65
N LEU A 4 4.13 8.32 -2.54
CA LEU A 4 3.55 8.94 -1.33
C LEU A 4 3.65 8.01 -0.11
N GLY A 5 3.45 6.69 -0.34
CA GLY A 5 3.62 5.67 0.69
C GLY A 5 5.03 5.67 1.27
N ALA A 6 6.06 5.70 0.43
CA ALA A 6 7.46 5.74 0.87
C ALA A 6 7.76 6.94 1.80
N HIS A 7 7.28 8.13 1.42
CA HIS A 7 7.46 9.35 2.22
C HIS A 7 6.71 9.28 3.56
N LEU A 8 5.48 8.74 3.55
CA LEU A 8 4.69 8.55 4.76
C LEU A 8 5.38 7.57 5.71
N VAL A 9 5.78 6.39 5.22
CA VAL A 9 6.50 5.37 6.01
C VAL A 9 7.75 5.98 6.63
N SER A 10 8.56 6.69 5.84
CA SER A 10 9.77 7.36 6.30
C SER A 10 9.48 8.38 7.42
N GLY A 11 8.42 9.17 7.27
CA GLY A 11 7.97 10.14 8.27
C GLY A 11 7.43 9.53 9.56
N LEU A 12 6.74 8.38 9.47
CA LEU A 12 6.20 7.66 10.63
C LEU A 12 7.31 6.96 11.42
N LEU A 13 8.24 6.31 10.72
CA LEU A 13 9.40 5.65 11.34
C LEU A 13 10.30 6.66 12.08
N ARG A 14 10.57 7.83 11.49
CA ARG A 14 11.32 8.91 12.18
C ARG A 14 10.66 9.40 13.47
N ARG A 15 9.35 9.20 13.62
CA ARG A 15 8.59 9.54 14.82
C ARG A 15 8.50 8.38 15.83
N GLY A 16 9.12 7.24 15.54
CA GLY A 16 9.14 6.06 16.41
C GLY A 16 7.90 5.17 16.28
N HIS A 17 7.06 5.38 15.27
CA HIS A 17 5.90 4.51 15.03
C HIS A 17 6.32 3.19 14.39
N HIS A 18 5.57 2.14 14.69
CA HIS A 18 5.71 0.85 14.01
C HIS A 18 4.88 0.91 12.73
N VAL A 19 5.48 0.52 11.61
CA VAL A 19 4.84 0.68 10.30
C VAL A 19 4.74 -0.69 9.63
N HIS A 20 3.53 -1.01 9.18
CA HIS A 20 3.24 -2.16 8.33
C HIS A 20 2.76 -1.66 6.97
N VAL A 21 3.32 -2.20 5.90
CA VAL A 21 2.97 -1.88 4.51
C VAL A 21 2.23 -3.07 3.90
N PHE A 22 1.12 -2.78 3.23
CA PHE A 22 0.39 -3.74 2.41
C PHE A 22 0.39 -3.27 0.95
N ASP A 23 0.82 -4.11 0.02
CA ASP A 23 0.92 -3.75 -1.40
C ASP A 23 0.91 -5.00 -2.31
N GLN A 24 0.47 -4.86 -3.57
CA GLN A 24 0.39 -6.01 -4.50
C GLN A 24 1.78 -6.52 -4.89
N GLU A 25 2.70 -5.63 -5.23
CA GLU A 25 4.05 -6.02 -5.63
C GLU A 25 5.00 -5.98 -4.43
N PRO A 26 5.92 -6.97 -4.31
CA PRO A 26 6.99 -6.88 -3.34
C PRO A 26 7.75 -5.59 -3.61
N VAL A 27 7.83 -4.76 -2.58
CA VAL A 27 8.53 -3.49 -2.64
C VAL A 27 9.96 -3.76 -3.07
N SER A 28 10.38 -3.17 -4.20
CA SER A 28 11.74 -3.33 -4.68
C SER A 28 12.68 -2.59 -3.74
N MET A 29 13.18 -3.30 -2.72
CA MET A 29 14.11 -2.79 -1.70
C MET A 29 15.46 -2.34 -2.29
N THR A 30 15.67 -2.46 -3.61
CA THR A 30 16.87 -1.95 -4.30
C THR A 30 16.83 -0.44 -4.53
N ASP A 31 15.67 0.21 -4.37
CA ASP A 31 15.59 1.66 -4.37
C ASP A 31 15.99 2.20 -3.00
N SER A 32 17.12 2.92 -2.96
CA SER A 32 17.66 3.51 -1.73
C SER A 32 16.78 4.61 -1.12
N SER A 33 15.73 5.04 -1.82
CA SER A 33 14.71 5.94 -1.26
C SER A 33 13.72 5.24 -0.31
N ILE A 34 13.75 3.90 -0.26
CA ILE A 34 12.84 3.12 0.58
C ILE A 34 13.41 3.02 2.00
N PRO A 35 12.69 3.51 3.02
CA PRO A 35 13.20 3.51 4.39
C PRO A 35 13.28 2.09 4.97
N GLU A 36 14.27 1.79 5.79
CA GLU A 36 14.34 0.51 6.52
C GLU A 36 13.47 0.53 7.79
N GLY A 37 13.15 -0.65 8.36
CA GLY A 37 12.50 -0.75 9.67
C GLY A 37 10.97 -0.82 9.65
N PHE A 38 10.36 -1.06 8.49
CA PHE A 38 8.95 -1.43 8.36
C PHE A 38 8.78 -2.94 8.10
N THR A 39 7.58 -3.44 8.32
CA THR A 39 7.18 -4.81 7.93
C THR A 39 6.26 -4.75 6.72
N ILE A 40 6.23 -5.81 5.92
CA ILE A 40 5.45 -5.85 4.68
C ILE A 40 4.65 -7.14 4.53
N SER A 41 3.42 -7.01 4.07
CA SER A 41 2.60 -8.11 3.52
C SER A 41 2.28 -7.82 2.07
N SER A 42 2.41 -8.82 1.20
CA SER A 42 1.95 -8.72 -0.18
C SER A 42 0.48 -9.17 -0.28
N GLY A 43 -0.34 -8.44 -1.02
CA GLY A 43 -1.74 -8.78 -1.25
C GLY A 43 -2.48 -7.78 -2.13
N ASP A 44 -3.73 -8.09 -2.44
CA ASP A 44 -4.56 -7.31 -3.37
C ASP A 44 -5.75 -6.70 -2.63
N LEU A 45 -6.04 -5.42 -2.87
CA LEU A 45 -7.22 -4.76 -2.30
C LEU A 45 -8.53 -5.44 -2.72
N LEU A 46 -8.54 -6.10 -3.87
CA LEU A 46 -9.70 -6.85 -4.37
C LEU A 46 -9.83 -8.25 -3.78
N ASP A 47 -8.83 -8.71 -3.02
CA ASP A 47 -8.91 -9.91 -2.20
C ASP A 47 -9.08 -9.54 -0.72
N THR A 48 -10.34 -9.52 -0.28
CA THR A 48 -10.70 -9.23 1.12
C THR A 48 -10.04 -10.18 2.12
N ASN A 49 -9.67 -11.40 1.73
CA ASN A 49 -8.98 -12.31 2.62
C ASN A 49 -7.54 -11.88 2.88
N SER A 50 -6.82 -11.45 1.83
CA SER A 50 -5.46 -10.90 1.99
C SER A 50 -5.44 -9.70 2.92
N ILE A 51 -6.42 -8.78 2.79
CA ILE A 51 -6.57 -7.63 3.68
C ILE A 51 -6.84 -8.08 5.12
N ARG A 52 -7.75 -9.05 5.32
CA ARG A 52 -8.10 -9.53 6.66
C ARG A 52 -6.91 -10.15 7.38
N VAL A 53 -6.12 -10.95 6.67
CA VAL A 53 -4.89 -11.55 7.22
C VAL A 53 -3.89 -10.45 7.59
N ALA A 54 -3.62 -9.51 6.68
CA ALA A 54 -2.70 -8.40 6.94
C ALA A 54 -3.11 -7.55 8.15
N LEU A 55 -4.40 -7.22 8.30
CA LEU A 55 -4.91 -6.48 9.46
C LEU A 55 -4.82 -7.29 10.75
N SER A 56 -5.10 -8.59 10.71
CA SER A 56 -5.01 -9.48 11.88
C SER A 56 -3.56 -9.62 12.38
N ASP A 57 -2.60 -9.67 11.46
CA ASP A 57 -1.19 -9.82 11.77
C ASP A 57 -0.58 -8.48 12.24
N ALA A 58 -0.89 -7.38 11.55
CA ALA A 58 -0.33 -6.06 11.84
C ALA A 58 -1.00 -5.34 13.02
N LYS A 59 -2.29 -5.61 13.27
CA LYS A 59 -3.13 -4.99 14.33
C LYS A 59 -2.94 -3.46 14.43
N PRO A 60 -3.17 -2.70 13.33
CA PRO A 60 -2.88 -1.27 13.31
C PRO A 60 -3.87 -0.46 14.14
N ASP A 61 -3.38 0.57 14.83
CA ASP A 61 -4.24 1.62 15.44
C ASP A 61 -4.80 2.59 14.38
N VAL A 62 -4.07 2.79 13.28
CA VAL A 62 -4.40 3.72 12.19
C VAL A 62 -4.08 3.08 10.85
N VAL A 63 -4.99 3.23 9.88
CA VAL A 63 -4.81 2.78 8.50
C VAL A 63 -4.75 3.98 7.56
N PHE A 64 -3.70 4.07 6.76
CA PHE A 64 -3.59 5.00 5.64
C PHE A 64 -3.84 4.24 4.33
N HIS A 65 -4.98 4.48 3.69
CA HIS A 65 -5.34 3.83 2.43
C HIS A 65 -4.84 4.66 1.25
N LEU A 66 -3.67 4.27 0.71
CA LEU A 66 -2.99 4.98 -0.39
C LEU A 66 -2.87 4.17 -1.68
N ALA A 67 -3.24 2.89 -1.64
CA ALA A 67 -3.19 2.02 -2.80
C ALA A 67 -4.34 2.37 -3.74
N ALA A 68 -3.99 2.78 -4.95
CA ALA A 68 -4.93 3.20 -5.97
C ALA A 68 -4.28 3.08 -7.35
N VAL A 69 -5.09 2.81 -8.37
CA VAL A 69 -4.71 3.01 -9.77
C VAL A 69 -4.69 4.52 -10.03
N VAL A 70 -3.49 5.07 -10.14
CA VAL A 70 -3.23 6.47 -10.48
C VAL A 70 -2.63 6.51 -11.88
N ASN A 71 -3.50 6.47 -12.88
CA ASN A 71 -3.10 6.68 -14.28
C ASN A 71 -3.99 7.76 -14.90
N LEU A 72 -3.37 8.76 -15.52
CA LEU A 72 -4.06 9.87 -16.18
C LEU A 72 -4.51 9.52 -17.61
N ASP A 73 -4.15 8.32 -18.08
CA ASP A 73 -4.55 7.83 -19.38
C ASP A 73 -6.05 7.50 -19.41
N ARG A 74 -6.73 7.87 -20.51
CA ARG A 74 -8.19 7.84 -20.63
C ARG A 74 -8.70 6.59 -21.36
N SER A 75 -7.97 5.48 -21.27
CA SER A 75 -8.44 4.22 -21.86
C SER A 75 -9.59 3.63 -21.03
N LEU A 76 -10.51 2.94 -21.70
CA LEU A 76 -11.65 2.28 -21.04
C LEU A 76 -11.19 1.16 -20.09
N ASP A 77 -10.11 0.45 -20.44
CA ASP A 77 -9.55 -0.62 -19.61
C ASP A 77 -9.01 -0.10 -18.27
N ILE A 78 -8.40 1.10 -18.28
CA ILE A 78 -7.93 1.76 -17.05
C ILE A 78 -9.12 2.25 -16.21
N ALA A 79 -10.20 2.69 -16.84
CA ALA A 79 -11.39 3.15 -16.13
C ALA A 79 -12.04 2.02 -15.31
N ASP A 80 -12.16 0.81 -15.87
CA ASP A 80 -12.66 -0.36 -15.13
C ASP A 80 -11.74 -0.73 -13.97
N ALA A 81 -10.42 -0.82 -14.21
CA ALA A 81 -9.44 -1.10 -13.17
C ALA A 81 -9.48 -0.06 -12.04
N CYS A 82 -9.61 1.23 -12.39
CA CYS A 82 -9.74 2.33 -11.45
C CYS A 82 -11.02 2.20 -10.60
N MET A 83 -12.16 1.90 -11.21
CA MET A 83 -13.41 1.67 -10.48
C MET A 83 -13.29 0.50 -9.51
N ARG A 84 -12.69 -0.62 -9.96
CA ARG A 84 -12.51 -1.79 -9.11
C ARG A 84 -11.59 -1.47 -7.92
N VAL A 85 -10.37 -1.01 -8.17
CA VAL A 85 -9.37 -0.81 -7.12
C VAL A 85 -9.68 0.39 -6.23
N ASN A 86 -10.07 1.53 -6.79
CA ASN A 86 -10.15 2.79 -6.03
C ASN A 86 -11.51 3.00 -5.34
N VAL A 87 -12.55 2.25 -5.74
CA VAL A 87 -13.91 2.41 -5.20
C VAL A 87 -14.38 1.15 -4.48
N LEU A 88 -14.13 -0.03 -5.03
CA LEU A 88 -14.52 -1.29 -4.37
C LEU A 88 -13.44 -1.81 -3.41
N GLY A 89 -12.17 -1.50 -3.69
CA GLY A 89 -11.01 -1.86 -2.88
C GLY A 89 -10.81 -0.98 -1.66
#